data_AF-A0A6B1ESU8-F1
#
_entry.id   AF-A0A6B1ESU8-F1
#
_cell.length_a   1.000
_cell.length_b   1.000
_cell.length_c   1.000
_cell.angle_alpha   90.00
_cell.angle_beta   90.00
_cell.angle_gamma   90.00
#
_symmetry.space_group_name_H-M   'P 1'
#
loop_
_entity.id
_entity.type
_entity.pdbx_description
1 polymer ?
#
loop_
_entity_poly.entity_id
_entity_poly.type
_entity_poly.pdbx_seq_one_letter_code
_entity_poly.pdbx_strand_id
1 'polypeptide(L)'
;MDTANDTSPAPEDSSLSDEEIEEWVTTVMETLEDLDRRFAEKYPELLEISTMTKEDFFEAYPTAESQQALLERVQRAQPEMFAEINAVFSLIPREIVEDILSEAKAYFIQQWGSETANQVMSQLRRELGL
;
A
#
# COMPACT_ATOMS: atom_id res chain seq x y z
N MET A 1 40.61 -16.08 -46.06
CA MET A 1 39.95 -14.77 -45.89
C MET A 1 38.80 -15.04 -44.93
N ASP A 2 39.12 -14.96 -43.65
CA ASP A 2 38.18 -15.04 -42.55
C ASP A 2 37.50 -13.69 -42.39
N THR A 3 36.18 -13.67 -42.42
CA THR A 3 35.40 -12.71 -41.64
C THR A 3 34.24 -13.47 -41.04
N ALA A 4 34.43 -13.80 -39.77
CA ALA A 4 33.46 -14.43 -38.90
C ALA A 4 32.19 -13.58 -38.80
N ASN A 5 31.08 -14.31 -38.76
CA ASN A 5 29.75 -13.84 -38.48
C ASN A 5 29.68 -13.36 -37.02
N ASP A 6 29.90 -12.07 -36.79
CA ASP A 6 29.68 -11.43 -35.49
C ASP A 6 28.18 -11.17 -35.33
N THR A 7 27.44 -12.23 -35.00
CA THR A 7 26.11 -12.10 -34.41
C THR A 7 26.32 -11.78 -32.94
N SER A 8 26.58 -10.51 -32.64
CA SER A 8 26.40 -9.99 -31.29
C SER A 8 24.93 -10.20 -30.88
N PRO A 9 24.61 -10.99 -29.82
CA PRO A 9 23.27 -10.94 -29.27
C PRO A 9 23.04 -9.52 -28.75
N ALA A 10 21.94 -8.91 -29.18
CA ALA A 10 21.43 -7.69 -28.58
C ALA A 10 21.36 -7.88 -27.05
N PRO A 11 21.59 -6.83 -26.24
CA PRO A 11 21.44 -6.95 -24.80
C PRO A 11 20.04 -7.51 -24.53
N GLU A 12 19.97 -8.61 -23.79
CA GLU A 12 18.71 -9.08 -23.23
C GLU A 12 18.18 -7.93 -22.39
N ASP A 13 17.13 -7.30 -22.91
CA ASP A 13 16.39 -6.23 -22.27
C ASP A 13 16.03 -6.77 -20.88
N SER A 14 16.72 -6.26 -19.85
CA SER A 14 16.62 -6.76 -18.49
C SER A 14 15.35 -6.19 -17.84
N SER A 15 14.23 -6.40 -18.53
CA SER A 15 12.89 -6.08 -18.10
C SER A 15 12.28 -7.38 -17.55
N LEU A 16 11.64 -7.30 -16.40
CA LEU A 16 10.94 -8.45 -15.81
C LEU A 16 9.90 -9.01 -16.80
N SER A 17 9.77 -10.33 -16.82
CA SER A 17 8.73 -11.01 -17.60
C SER A 17 7.34 -10.78 -17.01
N ASP A 18 6.30 -10.90 -17.83
CA ASP A 18 4.90 -10.77 -17.38
C ASP A 18 4.57 -11.72 -16.21
N GLU A 19 5.13 -12.93 -16.21
CA GLU A 19 4.94 -13.92 -15.15
C GLU A 19 5.59 -13.49 -13.83
N GLU A 20 6.77 -12.85 -13.89
CA GLU A 20 7.42 -12.27 -12.71
C GLU A 20 6.64 -11.06 -12.16
N ILE A 21 6.07 -10.24 -13.04
CA ILE A 21 5.23 -9.10 -12.65
C ILE A 21 3.96 -9.60 -11.94
N GLU A 22 3.30 -10.63 -12.47
CA GLU A 22 2.13 -11.24 -11.84
C GLU A 22 2.44 -11.86 -10.47
N GLU A 23 3.61 -12.49 -10.32
CA GLU A 23 4.08 -13.02 -9.03
C GLU A 23 4.29 -11.89 -8.01
N TRP A 24 4.88 -10.76 -8.43
CA TRP A 24 5.02 -9.58 -7.59
C TRP A 24 3.68 -9.00 -7.16
N VAL A 25 2.73 -8.85 -8.10
CA VAL A 25 1.38 -8.35 -7.78
C VAL A 25 0.72 -9.24 -6.73
N THR A 26 0.75 -10.56 -6.94
CA THR A 26 0.17 -11.53 -6.01
C THR A 26 0.81 -11.43 -4.64
N THR A 27 2.15 -11.46 -4.57
CA THR A 27 2.90 -11.40 -3.31
C THR A 27 2.61 -10.10 -2.54
N VAL A 28 2.54 -8.97 -3.23
CA VAL A 28 2.24 -7.68 -2.61
C VAL A 28 0.82 -7.65 -2.08
N MET A 29 -0.16 -8.13 -2.86
CA MET A 29 -1.56 -8.17 -2.41
C MET A 29 -1.74 -9.08 -1.19
N GLU A 30 -1.18 -10.28 -1.20
CA GLU A 30 -1.21 -11.19 -0.04
C GLU A 30 -0.57 -10.54 1.19
N THR A 31 0.57 -9.85 1.00
CA THR A 31 1.25 -9.14 2.10
C THR A 31 0.42 -7.98 2.64
N LEU A 32 -0.27 -7.23 1.77
CA LEU A 32 -1.15 -6.14 2.17
C LEU A 32 -2.39 -6.65 2.92
N GLU A 33 -2.98 -7.76 2.49
CA GLU A 33 -4.08 -8.42 3.22
C GLU A 33 -3.64 -8.90 4.60
N ASP A 34 -2.45 -9.49 4.71
CA ASP A 34 -1.88 -9.91 5.98
C ASP A 34 -1.52 -8.72 6.89
N LEU A 35 -1.09 -7.60 6.31
CA LEU A 35 -0.90 -6.36 7.05
C LEU A 35 -2.23 -5.83 7.57
N ASP A 36 -3.24 -5.70 6.72
CA ASP A 36 -4.56 -5.19 7.10
C ASP A 36 -5.16 -6.03 8.24
N ARG A 37 -5.08 -7.36 8.15
CA ARG A 37 -5.49 -8.27 9.23
C ARG A 37 -4.74 -8.03 10.55
N ARG A 38 -3.40 -7.89 10.50
CA ARG A 38 -2.61 -7.61 11.72
C ARG A 38 -2.95 -6.26 12.34
N PHE A 39 -3.18 -5.23 11.51
CA PHE A 39 -3.56 -3.91 11.98
C PHE A 39 -5.00 -3.89 12.52
N ALA A 40 -5.90 -4.64 11.91
CA ALA A 40 -7.26 -4.87 12.42
C ALA A 40 -7.25 -5.49 13.83
N GLU A 41 -6.38 -6.49 14.07
CA GLU A 41 -6.25 -7.13 15.39
C GLU A 41 -5.60 -6.21 16.42
N LYS A 42 -4.61 -5.42 15.99
CA LYS A 42 -3.84 -4.54 16.88
C LYS A 42 -4.55 -3.22 17.20
N TYR A 43 -5.31 -2.70 16.23
CA TYR A 43 -5.98 -1.40 16.26
C TYR A 43 -7.42 -1.52 15.71
N PRO A 44 -8.30 -2.28 16.38
CA PRO A 44 -9.68 -2.49 15.94
C PRO A 44 -10.45 -1.18 15.74
N GLU A 45 -10.10 -0.14 16.50
CA GLU A 45 -10.68 1.19 16.36
C GLU A 45 -10.51 1.80 14.96
N LEU A 46 -9.45 1.45 14.20
CA LEU A 46 -9.26 1.97 12.85
C LEU A 46 -10.33 1.46 11.87
N LEU A 47 -10.71 0.19 12.01
CA LEU A 47 -11.77 -0.42 11.21
C LEU A 47 -13.16 0.07 11.62
N GLU A 48 -13.38 0.27 12.92
CA GLU A 48 -14.65 0.80 13.40
C GLU A 48 -14.90 2.21 12.84
N ILE A 49 -13.89 3.09 12.86
CA ILE A 49 -14.05 4.46 12.35
C ILE A 49 -14.17 4.50 10.83
N SER A 50 -13.44 3.65 10.10
CA SER A 50 -13.47 3.66 8.63
C SER A 50 -14.84 3.24 8.06
N THR A 51 -15.61 2.48 8.82
CA THR A 51 -16.93 1.96 8.43
C THR A 51 -18.10 2.69 9.09
N MET A 52 -17.85 3.46 10.16
CA MET A 52 -18.88 4.22 10.87
C MET A 52 -19.38 5.43 10.08
N THR A 53 -20.69 5.66 10.16
CA THR A 53 -21.25 6.93 9.70
C THR A 53 -20.89 8.05 10.66
N LYS A 54 -21.02 9.29 10.19
CA LYS A 54 -20.85 10.47 11.04
C LYS A 54 -21.83 10.48 12.22
N GLU A 55 -23.05 9.97 12.03
CA GLU A 55 -24.08 9.90 13.09
C GLU A 55 -23.68 8.89 14.16
N ASP A 56 -23.29 7.68 13.74
CA ASP A 56 -22.80 6.64 14.65
C ASP A 56 -21.55 7.10 15.42
N PHE A 57 -20.70 7.90 14.76
CA PHE A 57 -19.51 8.49 15.40
C PHE A 57 -19.85 9.36 16.60
N PHE A 58 -20.80 10.27 16.47
CA PHE A 58 -21.19 11.13 17.59
C PHE A 58 -22.00 10.36 18.64
N GLU A 59 -22.64 9.25 18.29
CA GLU A 59 -23.33 8.39 19.25
C GLU A 59 -22.33 7.55 20.07
N ALA A 60 -21.34 6.93 19.43
CA ALA A 60 -20.32 6.12 20.08
C ALA A 60 -19.29 6.96 20.86
N TYR A 61 -18.98 8.16 20.35
CA TYR A 61 -18.03 9.11 20.94
C TYR A 61 -18.69 10.46 21.23
N PRO A 62 -19.59 10.55 22.22
CA PRO A 62 -20.44 11.72 22.43
C PRO A 62 -19.71 12.92 23.08
N THR A 63 -18.52 12.70 23.64
CA THR A 63 -17.75 13.75 24.32
C THR A 63 -16.48 14.10 23.56
N ALA A 64 -16.04 15.36 23.68
CA ALA A 64 -14.78 15.81 23.10
C ALA A 64 -13.58 14.98 23.61
N GLU A 65 -13.57 14.57 24.89
CA GLU A 65 -12.53 13.70 25.43
C GLU A 65 -12.52 12.32 24.77
N SER A 66 -13.69 11.71 24.52
CA SER A 66 -13.77 10.41 23.85
C SER A 66 -13.30 10.48 22.39
N GLN A 67 -13.67 11.55 21.68
CA GLN A 67 -13.22 11.79 20.30
C GLN A 67 -11.71 12.07 20.25
N GLN A 68 -11.19 12.85 21.19
CA GLN A 68 -9.77 13.14 21.27
C GLN A 68 -8.96 11.89 21.58
N ALA A 69 -9.40 11.06 22.53
CA ALA A 69 -8.72 9.81 22.87
C ALA A 69 -8.68 8.83 21.68
N LEU A 70 -9.73 8.82 20.86
CA LEU A 70 -9.77 8.05 19.62
C LEU A 70 -8.78 8.59 18.59
N LEU A 71 -8.80 9.92 18.35
CA LEU A 71 -7.85 10.57 17.44
C LEU A 71 -6.40 10.31 17.84
N GLU A 72 -6.06 10.36 19.13
CA GLU A 72 -4.71 10.05 19.63
C GLU A 72 -4.28 8.61 19.34
N ARG A 73 -5.22 7.65 19.39
CA ARG A 73 -4.95 6.25 19.04
C ARG A 73 -4.72 6.10 17.54
N VAL A 74 -5.59 6.70 16.72
CA VAL A 74 -5.44 6.70 15.25
C VAL A 74 -4.10 7.31 14.85
N GLN A 75 -3.74 8.46 15.43
CA GLN A 75 -2.47 9.15 15.16
C GLN A 75 -1.25 8.33 15.59
N ARG A 76 -1.37 7.44 16.57
CA ARG A 76 -0.29 6.53 16.99
C ARG A 76 -0.15 5.36 16.03
N ALA A 77 -1.26 4.84 15.51
CA ALA A 77 -1.27 3.68 14.63
C ALA A 77 -0.86 4.02 13.18
N GLN A 78 -1.25 5.19 12.68
CA GLN A 78 -0.99 5.62 11.31
C GLN A 78 0.49 5.54 10.89
N PRO A 79 1.46 6.09 11.66
CA PRO A 79 2.87 6.04 11.28
C PRO A 79 3.42 4.61 11.19
N GLU A 80 2.97 3.73 12.09
CA GLU A 80 3.38 2.33 12.09
C GLU A 80 2.81 1.58 10.88
N MET A 81 1.52 1.76 10.60
CA MET A 81 0.86 1.18 9.43
C MET A 81 1.52 1.63 8.14
N PHE A 82 1.78 2.93 8.03
CA PHE A 82 2.42 3.50 6.86
C PHE A 82 3.87 3.00 6.69
N ALA A 83 4.64 2.88 7.78
CA ALA A 83 6.00 2.36 7.71
C ALA A 83 6.05 0.92 7.18
N GLU A 84 5.14 0.06 7.64
CA GLU A 84 5.03 -1.33 7.18
C GLU A 84 4.62 -1.41 5.71
N ILE A 85 3.62 -0.61 5.27
CA ILE A 85 3.24 -0.54 3.86
C ILE A 85 4.41 -0.04 3.02
N ASN A 86 5.09 1.03 3.43
CA ASN A 86 6.25 1.56 2.72
C ASN A 86 7.39 0.52 2.62
N ALA A 87 7.59 -0.31 3.65
CA ALA A 87 8.57 -1.38 3.62
C ALA A 87 8.23 -2.42 2.54
N VAL A 88 6.96 -2.76 2.34
CA VAL A 88 6.53 -3.65 1.24
C VAL A 88 6.87 -3.04 -0.11
N PHE A 89 6.47 -1.79 -0.36
CA PHE A 89 6.71 -1.14 -1.65
C PHE A 89 8.19 -0.84 -1.93
N SER A 90 9.02 -0.68 -0.89
CA SER A 90 10.46 -0.45 -1.03
C SER A 90 11.22 -1.67 -1.55
N LEU A 91 10.62 -2.87 -1.45
CA LEU A 91 11.21 -4.12 -1.96
C LEU A 91 10.89 -4.34 -3.45
N ILE A 92 9.90 -3.62 -3.98
CA ILE A 92 9.41 -3.79 -5.34
C ILE A 92 10.41 -3.17 -6.33
N PRO A 93 10.76 -3.88 -7.41
CA PRO A 93 11.60 -3.34 -8.48
C PRO A 93 11.03 -2.05 -9.05
N ARG A 94 11.91 -1.06 -9.27
CA ARG A 94 11.51 0.29 -9.67
C ARG A 94 10.76 0.34 -11.00
N GLU A 95 11.04 -0.60 -11.89
CA GLU A 95 10.38 -0.71 -13.20
C GLU A 95 8.88 -1.01 -13.11
N ILE A 96 8.43 -1.74 -12.07
CA ILE A 96 7.03 -2.21 -11.94
C ILE A 96 6.29 -1.63 -10.74
N VAL A 97 6.95 -0.82 -9.91
CA VAL A 97 6.35 -0.26 -8.69
C VAL A 97 5.14 0.63 -8.98
N GLU A 98 5.12 1.36 -10.10
CA GLU A 98 3.98 2.19 -10.51
C GLU A 98 2.74 1.36 -10.87
N ASP A 99 2.94 0.21 -11.52
CA ASP A 99 1.86 -0.70 -11.90
C ASP A 99 1.26 -1.35 -10.65
N ILE A 100 2.11 -1.84 -9.75
CA ILE A 100 1.66 -2.43 -8.49
C ILE A 100 1.01 -1.39 -7.58
N LEU A 101 1.51 -0.15 -7.55
CA LEU A 101 0.87 0.96 -6.84
C LEU A 101 -0.54 1.24 -7.39
N SER A 102 -0.74 1.11 -8.70
CA SER A 102 -2.06 1.32 -9.32
C SER A 102 -3.05 0.24 -8.89
N GLU A 103 -2.63 -1.01 -8.83
CA GLU A 103 -3.44 -2.12 -8.33
C GLU A 103 -3.73 -1.98 -6.83
N ALA A 104 -2.70 -1.71 -6.02
CA ALA A 104 -2.85 -1.54 -4.58
C ALA A 104 -3.75 -0.34 -4.21
N LYS A 105 -3.79 0.70 -5.06
CA LYS A 105 -4.74 1.81 -4.88
C LYS A 105 -6.19 1.32 -4.91
N ALA A 106 -6.53 0.41 -5.81
CA ALA A 106 -7.89 -0.15 -5.87
C ALA A 106 -8.23 -0.90 -4.58
N TYR A 107 -7.28 -1.68 -4.06
CA TYR A 107 -7.38 -2.34 -2.76
C TYR A 107 -7.60 -1.33 -1.62
N PHE A 108 -6.77 -0.28 -1.52
CA PHE A 108 -6.94 0.74 -0.47
C PHE A 108 -8.26 1.51 -0.56
N ILE A 109 -8.77 1.76 -1.77
CA ILE A 109 -10.09 2.39 -1.95
C ILE A 109 -11.18 1.48 -1.38
N GLN A 110 -11.09 0.18 -1.66
CA GLN A 110 -12.08 -0.80 -1.19
C GLN A 110 -12.06 -0.94 0.33
N GLN A 111 -10.88 -0.96 0.94
CA GLN A 111 -10.76 -1.19 2.39
C GLN A 111 -10.94 0.09 3.23
N TRP A 112 -10.37 1.21 2.78
CA TRP A 112 -10.24 2.41 3.61
C TRP A 112 -10.91 3.66 3.02
N GLY A 113 -11.55 3.52 1.86
CA GLY A 113 -12.19 4.61 1.16
C GLY A 113 -11.24 5.46 0.30
N SER A 114 -11.82 6.26 -0.59
CA SER A 114 -11.08 6.98 -1.63
C SER A 114 -10.17 8.08 -1.09
N GLU A 115 -10.57 8.79 -0.04
CA GLU A 115 -9.77 9.86 0.55
C GLU A 115 -8.50 9.31 1.21
N THR A 116 -8.66 8.30 2.08
CA THR A 116 -7.54 7.62 2.75
C THR A 116 -6.60 6.99 1.73
N ALA A 117 -7.14 6.28 0.73
CA ALA A 117 -6.33 5.68 -0.32
C ALA A 117 -5.48 6.73 -1.05
N ASN A 118 -6.07 7.87 -1.45
CA ASN A 118 -5.31 8.93 -2.12
C ASN A 118 -4.20 9.52 -1.22
N GLN A 119 -4.44 9.66 0.08
CA GLN A 119 -3.42 10.12 1.03
C GLN A 119 -2.25 9.12 1.12
N VAL A 120 -2.55 7.83 1.29
CA VAL A 120 -1.55 6.75 1.34
C VAL A 120 -0.74 6.72 0.05
N MET A 121 -1.39 6.77 -1.11
CA MET A 121 -0.71 6.78 -2.41
C MET A 121 0.22 7.99 -2.59
N SER A 122 -0.24 9.18 -2.19
CA SER A 122 0.58 10.39 -2.27
C SER A 122 1.81 10.30 -1.38
N GLN A 123 1.68 9.71 -0.20
CA GLN A 123 2.79 9.54 0.72
C GLN A 123 3.76 8.45 0.26
N LEU A 124 3.27 7.31 -0.24
CA LEU A 124 4.11 6.24 -0.81
C LEU A 124 4.94 6.75 -1.99
N ARG A 125 4.32 7.48 -2.93
CA ARG A 125 5.05 8.08 -4.06
C ARG A 125 6.17 9.00 -3.58
N ARG A 126 5.91 9.81 -2.54
CA ARG A 126 6.92 10.70 -1.95
C ARG A 126 8.09 9.92 -1.36
N GLU A 127 7.83 8.88 -0.55
CA GLU A 127 8.88 8.08 0.09
C GLU A 127 9.71 7.28 -0.91
N LEU A 128 9.06 6.79 -1.96
CA LEU A 128 9.71 6.04 -3.03
C LEU A 128 10.41 6.97 -4.04
N GLY A 129 10.23 8.30 -3.95
CA GLY A 129 10.80 9.27 -4.89
C GLY A 129 10.23 9.13 -6.31
N LEU A 130 8.93 8.86 -6.43
CA LEU A 130 8.15 8.80 -7.68
C LEU A 130 7.52 10.16 -8.01
#